data_AF-A0A0C2X1S1-F1
#
_entry.id   AF-A0A0C2X1S1-F1
#
_cell.length_a   1.000
_cell.length_b   1.000
_cell.length_c   1.000
_cell.angle_alpha   90.00
_cell.angle_beta   90.00
_cell.angle_gamma   90.00
#
_symmetry.space_group_name_H-M   'P 1'
#
loop_
_entity.id
_entity.type
_entity.pdbx_description
1 polymer ?
#
loop_
_entity_poly.entity_id
_entity_poly.type
_entity_poly.pdbx_seq_one_letter_code
_entity_poly.pdbx_strand_id
1 'polypeptide(L)'
;MLTCKLVNREFNEIIQSSLLQYFLACKIAGVIDNPQPPLSYAERFEALKKREDAWRKLKPVFEMTISVNRQRFSRICRSTEGVLFLGDHNLKDLNYCHLASFPQDNSQWIKIPGHGPALNWSGILVNFVTALHEHDLIVNVFSSGIEIQADMQWYSLDLVLLKFSTGEYHPLAHRPRIHVQRSPEVRPWVVSRIVGDNLALIVHSNDGTFSDKLFIFDWRTGRKLLQHEATENPYSSLVFVSPELLLVPNCVLSHFEVWQLHPKPPIQILSLQTPAVSPEYSIFDFGCYGEPNPFLHSMPYLSPRPFFSSPENSIIAVTLRMSSNSGRPLSYNLIMNRRALLDTIQTWTSPSFLEQQEYLTTWLTNEVTVHQITDPEDGSVQLDAQSKLVSTMPHPRSSPRTRDSPAFATLPPSNISADSGSSSVSSGLSTKPSISRCTFLQVPWAKWGPPISRWLQVSELQARWLGSSHGQRYVFSEPNPLDRRKTMVSVVDFNPHNFRRNAEMMARLRSGEGEGSSGNNEESNGKAKGEEFEILDHKGVFSEEVYMGLKCVVHRAPDEYDFDVMLMDEQRLLGVKLNRHEWEESIKVLYIG
;
A
#
# COMPACT_ATOMS: atom_id res chain seq x y z
N MET A 1 10.20 7.49 -33.61
CA MET A 1 9.33 8.65 -33.85
C MET A 1 9.97 9.68 -34.79
N LEU A 2 11.18 10.19 -34.52
CA LEU A 2 11.89 11.10 -35.45
C LEU A 2 12.09 10.48 -36.84
N THR A 3 12.51 9.23 -36.91
CA THR A 3 12.61 8.47 -38.17
C THR A 3 11.26 8.30 -38.87
N CYS A 4 10.18 8.16 -38.10
CA CYS A 4 8.82 7.98 -38.63
C CYS A 4 8.26 9.28 -39.26
N LYS A 5 8.69 10.47 -38.78
CA LYS A 5 8.32 11.76 -39.39
C LYS A 5 8.86 11.93 -40.80
N LEU A 6 9.92 11.21 -41.14
CA LEU A 6 10.60 11.28 -42.44
C LEU A 6 10.00 10.30 -43.47
N VAL A 7 9.05 9.44 -43.08
CA VAL A 7 8.47 8.42 -43.96
C VAL A 7 7.57 9.04 -45.03
N ASN A 8 6.57 9.83 -44.62
CA ASN A 8 5.76 10.64 -45.52
C ASN A 8 5.05 11.78 -44.76
N ARG A 9 4.35 12.64 -45.51
CA ARG A 9 3.61 13.78 -44.96
C ARG A 9 2.48 13.35 -44.01
N GLU A 10 1.72 12.32 -44.34
CA GLU A 10 0.60 11.82 -43.53
C GLU A 10 1.06 11.29 -42.17
N PHE A 11 2.14 10.50 -42.12
CA PHE A 11 2.78 10.04 -40.90
C PHE A 11 3.30 11.21 -40.07
N ASN A 12 3.89 12.22 -40.70
CA ASN A 12 4.29 13.44 -40.00
C ASN A 12 3.08 14.18 -39.41
N GLU A 13 1.98 14.31 -40.16
CA GLU A 13 0.73 14.94 -39.69
C GLU A 13 0.13 14.18 -38.49
N ILE A 14 0.09 12.84 -38.54
CA ILE A 14 -0.34 11.99 -37.41
C ILE A 14 0.56 12.20 -36.20
N ILE A 15 1.89 12.21 -36.40
CA ILE A 15 2.85 12.42 -35.32
C ILE A 15 2.69 13.79 -34.68
N GLN A 16 2.34 14.82 -35.44
CA GLN A 16 2.11 16.18 -34.95
C GLN A 16 0.69 16.40 -34.41
N SER A 17 -0.20 15.41 -34.51
CA SER A 17 -1.55 15.52 -33.96
C SER A 17 -1.52 15.71 -32.44
N SER A 18 -2.43 16.54 -31.94
CA SER A 18 -2.57 16.79 -30.50
C SER A 18 -2.88 15.52 -29.71
N LEU A 19 -3.65 14.60 -30.31
CA LEU A 19 -3.97 13.28 -29.77
C LEU A 19 -2.70 12.47 -29.45
N LEU A 20 -1.84 12.27 -30.45
CA LEU A 20 -0.66 11.43 -30.28
C LEU A 20 0.39 12.09 -29.39
N GLN A 21 0.57 13.41 -29.50
CA GLN A 21 1.46 14.16 -28.61
C GLN A 21 0.99 14.07 -27.15
N TYR A 22 -0.31 14.17 -26.92
CA TYR A 22 -0.89 14.03 -25.58
C TYR A 22 -0.65 12.64 -25.00
N PHE A 23 -0.97 11.55 -25.71
CA PHE A 23 -0.76 10.19 -25.19
C PHE A 23 0.72 9.88 -24.95
N LEU A 24 1.61 10.38 -25.80
CA LEU A 24 3.05 10.25 -25.56
C LEU A 24 3.45 10.97 -24.29
N ALA A 25 2.94 12.18 -24.06
CA ALA A 25 3.18 12.94 -22.84
C ALA A 25 2.62 12.25 -21.61
N CYS A 26 1.43 11.64 -21.68
CA CYS A 26 0.87 10.84 -20.58
C CYS A 26 1.80 9.67 -20.22
N LYS A 27 2.28 8.93 -21.23
CA LYS A 27 3.22 7.84 -21.02
C LYS A 27 4.54 8.31 -20.39
N ILE A 28 5.07 9.45 -20.86
CA ILE A 28 6.29 10.05 -20.31
C ILE A 28 6.09 10.48 -18.87
N ALA A 29 4.96 11.10 -18.54
CA ALA A 29 4.64 11.60 -17.20
C ALA A 29 4.15 10.52 -16.23
N GLY A 30 3.88 9.29 -16.71
CA GLY A 30 3.34 8.21 -15.89
C GLY A 30 1.90 8.46 -15.44
N VAL A 31 1.09 9.10 -16.27
CA VAL A 31 -0.33 9.39 -16.02
C VAL A 31 -1.23 8.65 -17.00
N ILE A 32 -2.49 8.45 -16.62
CA ILE A 32 -3.54 7.84 -17.45
C ILE A 32 -4.53 8.94 -17.86
N ASP A 33 -4.95 8.94 -19.12
CA ASP A 33 -5.95 9.88 -19.63
C ASP A 33 -7.31 9.64 -18.99
N ASN A 34 -7.97 10.71 -18.55
CA ASN A 34 -9.37 10.65 -18.16
C ASN A 34 -10.24 11.25 -19.28
N PRO A 35 -11.04 10.43 -19.98
CA PRO A 35 -11.87 10.92 -21.08
C PRO A 35 -13.05 11.77 -20.62
N GLN A 36 -13.41 11.78 -19.34
CA GLN A 36 -14.62 12.41 -18.82
C GLN A 36 -14.71 13.93 -19.04
N PRO A 37 -13.65 14.73 -18.82
CA PRO A 37 -13.78 16.18 -18.96
C PRO A 37 -13.91 16.56 -20.44
N PRO A 38 -14.77 17.53 -20.79
CA PRO A 38 -15.02 17.97 -22.16
C PRO A 38 -13.90 18.88 -22.69
N LEU A 39 -12.63 18.52 -22.44
CA LEU A 39 -11.44 19.23 -22.90
C LEU A 39 -10.87 18.56 -24.15
N SER A 40 -10.46 19.37 -25.11
CA SER A 40 -9.73 18.91 -26.29
C SER A 40 -8.36 18.33 -25.91
N TYR A 41 -7.81 17.42 -26.72
CA TYR A 41 -6.47 16.86 -26.48
C TYR A 41 -5.36 17.91 -26.41
N ALA A 42 -5.52 19.05 -27.11
CA ALA A 42 -4.59 20.17 -27.03
C ALA A 42 -4.63 20.83 -25.64
N GLU A 43 -5.82 21.07 -25.08
CA GLU A 43 -5.97 21.62 -23.73
C GLU A 43 -5.45 20.66 -22.66
N ARG A 44 -5.74 19.35 -22.80
CA ARG A 44 -5.22 18.32 -21.88
C ARG A 44 -3.69 18.24 -21.92
N PHE A 45 -3.09 18.33 -23.11
CA PHE A 45 -1.64 18.36 -23.28
C PHE A 45 -0.99 19.59 -22.63
N GLU A 46 -1.57 20.78 -22.82
CA GLU A 46 -1.08 21.99 -22.17
C GLU A 46 -1.26 21.94 -20.65
N ALA A 47 -2.35 21.37 -20.15
CA ALA A 47 -2.53 21.14 -18.71
C ALA A 47 -1.46 20.20 -18.14
N LEU A 48 -1.14 19.10 -18.85
CA LEU A 48 -0.12 18.15 -18.42
C LEU A 48 1.28 18.78 -18.40
N LYS A 49 1.64 19.56 -19.43
CA LYS A 49 2.91 20.31 -19.44
C LYS A 49 3.03 21.25 -18.27
N LYS A 50 1.98 22.03 -17.99
CA LYS A 50 1.96 22.98 -16.86
C LYS A 50 2.16 22.26 -15.53
N ARG A 51 1.48 21.13 -15.32
CA ARG A 51 1.66 20.27 -14.15
C ARG A 51 3.11 19.80 -14.03
N GLU A 52 3.68 19.17 -15.06
CA GLU A 52 5.04 18.63 -15.00
C GLU A 52 6.10 19.72 -14.82
N ASP A 53 5.90 20.89 -15.42
CA ASP A 53 6.76 22.05 -15.20
C ASP A 53 6.68 22.60 -13.77
N ALA A 54 5.50 22.58 -13.16
CA ALA A 54 5.30 23.03 -11.78
C ALA A 54 5.95 22.07 -10.77
N TRP A 55 5.77 20.76 -10.94
CA TRP A 55 6.45 19.75 -10.11
C TRP A 55 7.96 19.81 -10.25
N ARG A 56 8.49 20.06 -11.46
CA ARG A 56 9.93 20.22 -11.68
C ARG A 56 10.52 21.44 -10.97
N LYS A 57 9.78 22.55 -10.94
CA LYS A 57 10.18 23.80 -10.28
C LYS A 57 9.92 23.77 -8.76
N LEU A 58 9.03 22.87 -8.34
CA LEU A 58 8.52 22.74 -6.97
C LEU A 58 8.09 24.08 -6.36
N LYS A 59 7.47 24.94 -7.18
CA LYS A 59 6.97 26.25 -6.78
C LYS A 59 5.44 26.20 -6.73
N PRO A 60 4.80 26.45 -5.58
CA PRO A 60 3.35 26.47 -5.49
C PRO A 60 2.75 27.54 -6.41
N VAL A 61 1.67 27.20 -7.10
CA VAL A 61 0.83 28.16 -7.84
C VAL A 61 0.09 29.06 -6.86
N PHE A 62 -0.38 28.48 -5.76
CA PHE A 62 -0.93 29.19 -4.62
C PHE A 62 -0.75 28.38 -3.34
N GLU A 63 -0.93 29.06 -2.22
CA GLU A 63 -0.88 28.47 -0.89
C GLU A 63 -2.17 28.80 -0.14
N MET A 64 -2.65 27.86 0.67
CA MET A 64 -3.82 28.03 1.52
C MET A 64 -3.57 27.41 2.88
N THR A 65 -4.13 27.99 3.95
CA THR A 65 -4.08 27.39 5.28
C THR A 65 -5.46 26.93 5.68
N ILE A 66 -5.58 25.65 6.05
CA ILE A 66 -6.81 25.08 6.59
C ILE A 66 -6.72 25.18 8.11
N SER A 67 -7.61 25.96 8.70
CA SER A 67 -7.73 26.08 10.15
C SER A 67 -8.34 24.81 10.74
N VAL A 68 -7.59 24.15 11.64
CA VAL A 68 -8.04 22.97 12.38
C VAL A 68 -8.44 23.42 13.79
N ASN A 69 -9.74 23.34 14.11
CA ASN A 69 -10.23 23.67 15.44
C ASN A 69 -9.89 22.54 16.45
N ARG A 70 -8.84 22.77 17.24
CA ARG A 70 -8.27 21.83 18.22
C ARG A 70 -9.27 21.22 19.21
N GLN A 71 -10.34 21.92 19.55
CA GLN A 71 -11.32 21.42 20.53
C GLN A 71 -12.25 20.35 19.95
N ARG A 72 -12.23 20.14 18.62
CA ARG A 72 -13.22 19.32 17.91
C ARG A 72 -12.65 18.10 17.20
N PHE A 73 -11.33 17.91 17.11
CA PHE A 73 -10.75 16.86 16.26
C PHE A 73 -9.82 15.91 17.02
N SER A 74 -9.74 14.67 16.55
CA SER A 74 -8.97 13.56 17.12
C SER A 74 -7.74 13.20 16.26
N ARG A 75 -6.91 12.28 16.74
CA ARG A 75 -5.67 11.79 16.07
C ARG A 75 -5.89 11.09 14.72
N ILE A 76 -7.14 10.87 14.30
CA ILE A 76 -7.42 10.23 13.01
C ILE A 76 -7.43 11.33 11.93
N CYS A 77 -6.28 11.53 11.29
CA CYS A 77 -6.10 12.44 10.16
C CYS A 77 -5.58 11.67 8.95
N ARG A 78 -6.25 11.83 7.79
CA ARG A 78 -5.79 11.27 6.52
C ARG A 78 -6.22 12.16 5.37
N SER A 79 -5.35 12.33 4.40
CA SER A 79 -5.72 12.89 3.10
C SER A 79 -5.67 11.81 2.03
N THR A 80 -6.69 11.77 1.19
CA THR A 80 -6.77 10.88 0.04
C THR A 80 -7.72 11.47 -0.99
N GLU A 81 -7.43 11.28 -2.27
CA GLU A 81 -8.32 11.65 -3.38
C GLU A 81 -8.78 13.13 -3.36
N GLY A 82 -7.92 14.03 -2.87
CA GLY A 82 -8.21 15.46 -2.77
C GLY A 82 -9.16 15.86 -1.63
N VAL A 83 -9.42 14.95 -0.70
CA VAL A 83 -10.20 15.19 0.52
C VAL A 83 -9.28 15.04 1.73
N LEU A 84 -9.47 15.90 2.72
CA LEU A 84 -8.84 15.80 4.03
C LEU A 84 -9.90 15.38 5.05
N PHE A 85 -9.63 14.31 5.78
CA PHE A 85 -10.51 13.74 6.80
C PHE A 85 -9.92 13.91 8.19
N LEU A 86 -10.77 14.25 9.17
CA LEU A 86 -10.46 14.39 10.59
C LEU A 86 -11.55 13.72 11.44
N GLY A 87 -11.18 12.78 12.30
CA GLY A 87 -12.11 12.21 13.29
C GLY A 87 -12.56 13.27 14.30
N ASP A 88 -13.82 13.26 14.72
CA ASP A 88 -14.34 14.12 15.78
C ASP A 88 -13.68 13.79 17.15
N HIS A 89 -13.61 14.76 18.06
CA HIS A 89 -12.99 14.62 19.39
C HIS A 89 -13.61 13.50 20.24
N ASN A 90 -14.92 13.25 20.05
CA ASN A 90 -15.66 12.19 20.71
C ASN A 90 -15.48 10.82 20.03
N LEU A 91 -14.74 10.76 18.92
CA LEU A 91 -14.52 9.58 18.08
C LEU A 91 -15.83 8.91 17.65
N LYS A 92 -16.90 9.66 17.38
CA LYS A 92 -18.16 9.09 16.88
C LYS A 92 -18.36 9.31 15.39
N ASP A 93 -17.88 10.45 14.92
CA ASP A 93 -18.15 10.96 13.60
C ASP A 93 -16.85 11.35 12.89
N LEU A 94 -16.94 11.46 11.57
CA LEU A 94 -15.83 11.90 10.74
C LEU A 94 -16.16 13.26 10.13
N ASN A 95 -15.21 14.17 10.11
CA ASN A 95 -15.31 15.43 9.40
C ASN A 95 -14.41 15.38 8.18
N TYR A 96 -14.82 16.01 7.09
CA TYR A 96 -13.99 16.11 5.91
C TYR A 96 -14.08 17.50 5.28
N CYS A 97 -13.07 17.87 4.50
CA CYS A 97 -13.13 19.03 3.64
C CYS A 97 -12.44 18.72 2.30
N HIS A 98 -12.92 19.34 1.23
CA HIS A 98 -12.25 19.28 -0.06
C HIS A 98 -11.03 20.20 -0.03
N LEU A 99 -9.89 19.66 -0.46
CA LEU A 99 -8.67 20.44 -0.63
C LEU A 99 -8.83 21.38 -1.85
N ALA A 100 -8.47 22.64 -1.67
CA ALA A 100 -8.56 23.64 -2.74
C ALA A 100 -7.75 23.22 -3.98
N SER A 101 -8.36 23.40 -5.15
CA SER A 101 -7.69 23.34 -6.45
C SER A 101 -7.51 24.75 -7.03
N PHE A 102 -8.25 25.73 -6.52
CA PHE A 102 -8.19 27.13 -6.92
C PHE A 102 -8.05 28.05 -5.70
N PRO A 103 -7.42 29.24 -5.85
CA PRO A 103 -7.25 30.18 -4.75
C PRO A 103 -8.56 30.68 -4.12
N GLN A 104 -9.67 30.64 -4.88
CA GLN A 104 -10.99 31.07 -4.41
C GLN A 104 -11.78 29.95 -3.71
N ASP A 105 -11.28 28.71 -3.71
CA ASP A 105 -11.96 27.60 -3.07
C ASP A 105 -11.96 27.81 -1.55
N ASN A 106 -13.16 27.78 -0.95
CA ASN A 106 -13.31 27.83 0.49
C ASN A 106 -13.48 26.42 1.05
N SER A 107 -12.44 25.86 1.68
CA SER A 107 -12.53 24.57 2.36
C SER A 107 -13.47 24.68 3.57
N GLN A 108 -14.65 24.06 3.45
CA GLN A 108 -15.61 23.93 4.54
C GLN A 108 -15.56 22.52 5.12
N TRP A 109 -15.63 22.43 6.45
CA TRP A 109 -15.73 21.16 7.16
C TRP A 109 -17.16 20.64 7.11
N ILE A 110 -17.34 19.45 6.54
CA ILE A 110 -18.60 18.72 6.44
C ILE A 110 -18.50 17.51 7.37
N LYS A 111 -19.59 17.25 8.11
CA LYS A 111 -19.68 16.12 9.04
C LYS A 111 -20.37 14.93 8.38
N ILE A 112 -19.79 13.74 8.52
CA ILE A 112 -20.39 12.45 8.17
C ILE A 112 -20.69 11.71 9.47
N PRO A 113 -21.95 11.34 9.74
CA PRO A 113 -22.31 10.46 10.85
C PRO A 113 -21.55 9.14 10.70
N GLY A 114 -20.68 8.82 11.65
CA GLY A 114 -19.76 7.70 11.45
C GLY A 114 -20.49 6.34 11.35
N HIS A 115 -21.58 6.19 12.10
CA HIS A 115 -22.40 4.98 12.16
C HIS A 115 -23.53 4.94 11.11
N GLY A 116 -23.58 5.90 10.19
CA GLY A 116 -24.64 6.01 9.19
C GLY A 116 -25.96 6.56 9.75
N PRO A 117 -27.10 6.30 9.08
CA PRO A 117 -28.40 6.88 9.41
C PRO A 117 -29.08 6.27 10.65
N ALA A 118 -28.56 5.17 11.20
CA ALA A 118 -29.18 4.49 12.34
C ALA A 118 -29.09 5.33 13.61
N LEU A 119 -30.21 5.61 14.27
CA LEU A 119 -30.20 6.35 15.53
C LEU A 119 -29.70 5.48 16.69
N ASN A 120 -28.94 6.07 17.62
CA ASN A 120 -28.53 5.50 18.92
C ASN A 120 -27.44 4.40 18.90
N TRP A 121 -26.36 4.58 18.13
CA TRP A 121 -25.19 3.70 18.25
C TRP A 121 -24.23 4.13 19.38
N SER A 122 -23.78 3.17 20.20
CA SER A 122 -22.76 3.38 21.22
C SER A 122 -21.46 2.69 20.79
N GLY A 123 -20.66 3.41 20.00
CA GLY A 123 -19.37 2.91 19.53
C GLY A 123 -18.35 4.03 19.36
N ILE A 124 -17.09 3.63 19.33
CA ILE A 124 -15.93 4.49 19.11
C ILE A 124 -15.36 4.16 17.73
N LEU A 125 -15.22 5.18 16.89
CA LEU A 125 -14.51 5.13 15.62
C LEU A 125 -13.02 4.89 15.89
N VAL A 126 -12.54 3.74 15.42
CA VAL A 126 -11.16 3.30 15.60
C VAL A 126 -10.32 3.68 14.38
N ASN A 127 -10.85 3.46 13.18
CA ASN A 127 -10.19 3.80 11.91
C ASN A 127 -11.25 3.92 10.80
N PHE A 128 -10.85 4.38 9.62
CA PHE A 128 -11.65 4.34 8.41
C PHE A 128 -10.77 4.08 7.18
N VAL A 129 -11.40 3.68 6.08
CA VAL A 129 -10.80 3.57 4.75
C VAL A 129 -11.80 4.03 3.70
N THR A 130 -11.30 4.48 2.55
CA THR A 130 -12.10 5.12 1.49
C THR A 130 -11.72 4.57 0.12
N ALA A 131 -12.71 4.46 -0.76
CA ALA A 131 -12.56 4.31 -2.20
C ALA A 131 -13.54 5.28 -2.87
N LEU A 132 -13.28 6.59 -2.79
CA LEU A 132 -14.24 7.61 -3.23
C LEU A 132 -14.35 7.59 -4.75
N HIS A 133 -13.21 7.46 -5.43
CA HIS A 133 -13.11 7.43 -6.88
C HIS A 133 -13.65 6.15 -7.52
N GLU A 134 -13.40 4.98 -6.92
CA GLU A 134 -13.84 3.69 -7.47
C GLU A 134 -15.30 3.38 -7.12
N HIS A 135 -15.74 3.72 -5.90
CA HIS A 135 -17.01 3.26 -5.35
C HIS A 135 -17.83 4.32 -4.63
N ASP A 136 -17.37 5.56 -4.49
CA ASP A 136 -18.02 6.56 -3.60
C ASP A 136 -18.24 5.97 -2.19
N LEU A 137 -17.26 5.22 -1.69
CA LEU A 137 -17.37 4.39 -0.49
C LEU A 137 -16.45 4.90 0.62
N ILE A 138 -17.00 4.95 1.83
CA ILE A 138 -16.25 5.03 3.07
C ILE A 138 -16.63 3.86 3.98
N VAL A 139 -15.62 3.17 4.51
CA VAL A 139 -15.80 2.09 5.48
C VAL A 139 -15.21 2.55 6.81
N ASN A 140 -16.08 2.73 7.79
CA ASN A 140 -15.71 3.10 9.14
C ASN A 140 -15.58 1.85 10.01
N VAL A 141 -14.58 1.81 10.88
CA VAL A 141 -14.33 0.71 11.81
C VAL A 141 -14.69 1.17 13.21
N PHE A 142 -15.67 0.51 13.82
CA PHE A 142 -16.18 0.84 15.15
C PHE A 142 -15.87 -0.23 16.16
N SER A 143 -15.58 0.21 17.38
CA SER A 143 -15.54 -0.63 18.57
C SER A 143 -16.71 -0.28 19.48
N SER A 144 -17.52 -1.26 19.86
CA SER A 144 -18.65 -1.08 20.78
C SER A 144 -18.60 -2.09 21.92
N GLY A 145 -18.90 -1.66 23.14
CA GLY A 145 -18.91 -2.55 24.31
C GLY A 145 -19.94 -3.66 24.19
N ILE A 146 -19.53 -4.89 24.53
CA ILE A 146 -20.39 -6.06 24.70
C ILE A 146 -20.58 -6.29 26.22
N GLU A 147 -21.66 -6.98 26.60
CA GLU A 147 -21.88 -7.42 27.99
C GLU A 147 -20.66 -8.12 28.62
N ILE A 148 -20.50 -7.93 29.93
CA ILE A 148 -19.39 -8.48 30.71
C ILE A 148 -19.53 -10.00 30.77
N GLN A 149 -18.56 -10.72 30.22
CA GLN A 149 -18.48 -12.17 30.32
C GLN A 149 -17.24 -12.54 31.15
N ALA A 150 -17.45 -13.21 32.29
CA ALA A 150 -16.40 -13.71 33.18
C ALA A 150 -15.40 -12.62 33.67
N ASP A 151 -15.90 -11.48 34.14
CA ASP A 151 -15.12 -10.37 34.73
C ASP A 151 -14.18 -9.63 33.75
N MET A 152 -14.23 -9.96 32.45
CA MET A 152 -13.57 -9.21 31.38
C MET A 152 -14.59 -8.51 30.48
N GLN A 153 -14.35 -7.22 30.23
CA GLN A 153 -15.13 -6.45 29.26
C GLN A 153 -14.63 -6.75 27.85
N TRP A 154 -15.54 -7.14 26.97
CA TRP A 154 -15.25 -7.39 25.56
C TRP A 154 -15.87 -6.29 24.70
N TYR A 155 -15.27 -6.06 23.55
CA TYR A 155 -15.71 -5.10 22.55
C TYR A 155 -15.94 -5.80 21.22
N SER A 156 -17.00 -5.43 20.51
CA SER A 156 -17.26 -5.83 19.14
C SER A 156 -16.53 -4.87 18.21
N LEU A 157 -15.74 -5.40 17.28
CA LEU A 157 -15.15 -4.63 16.20
C LEU A 157 -15.98 -4.85 14.92
N ASP A 158 -16.60 -3.79 14.42
CA ASP A 158 -17.55 -3.84 13.31
C ASP A 158 -17.18 -2.83 12.22
N LEU A 159 -17.42 -3.20 10.96
CA LEU A 159 -17.33 -2.32 9.80
C LEU A 159 -18.70 -1.71 9.51
N VAL A 160 -18.72 -0.43 9.13
CA VAL A 160 -19.91 0.30 8.69
C VAL A 160 -19.63 0.89 7.31
N LEU A 161 -20.39 0.46 6.31
CA LEU A 161 -20.16 0.79 4.91
C LEU A 161 -21.15 1.88 4.47
N LEU A 162 -20.64 3.08 4.20
CA LEU A 162 -21.42 4.25 3.83
C LEU A 162 -21.04 4.74 2.44
N LYS A 163 -22.03 5.30 1.74
CA LYS A 163 -21.81 6.06 0.51
C LYS A 163 -21.33 7.46 0.88
N PHE A 164 -20.13 7.84 0.45
CA PHE A 164 -19.47 9.07 0.86
C PHE A 164 -20.28 10.32 0.47
N SER A 165 -20.78 10.40 -0.77
CA SER A 165 -21.55 11.55 -1.24
C SER A 165 -22.87 11.79 -0.51
N THR A 166 -23.45 10.76 0.12
CA THR A 166 -24.77 10.84 0.78
C THR A 166 -24.75 10.65 2.29
N GLY A 167 -23.72 10.01 2.86
CA GLY A 167 -23.68 9.59 4.26
C GLY A 167 -24.58 8.38 4.62
N GLU A 168 -25.49 8.01 3.73
CA GLU A 168 -26.32 6.81 3.82
C GLU A 168 -25.52 5.50 3.68
N TYR A 169 -26.12 4.37 4.07
CA TYR A 169 -25.54 3.05 3.82
C TYR A 169 -25.27 2.81 2.33
N HIS A 170 -24.14 2.17 2.04
CA HIS A 170 -23.72 1.98 0.66
C HIS A 170 -24.67 1.02 -0.09
N PRO A 171 -25.26 1.41 -1.25
CA PRO A 171 -26.32 0.63 -1.90
C PRO A 171 -25.84 -0.71 -2.48
N LEU A 172 -24.54 -0.85 -2.77
CA LEU A 172 -23.95 -2.11 -3.24
C LEU A 172 -23.53 -3.07 -2.12
N ALA A 173 -23.59 -2.64 -0.86
CA ALA A 173 -23.29 -3.49 0.28
C ALA A 173 -24.54 -4.29 0.66
N HIS A 174 -24.52 -5.60 0.43
CA HIS A 174 -25.58 -6.51 0.89
C HIS A 174 -25.70 -6.47 2.41
N ARG A 175 -24.55 -6.36 3.08
CA ARG A 175 -24.44 -6.17 4.52
C ARG A 175 -23.81 -4.80 4.78
N PRO A 176 -24.60 -3.76 5.12
CA PRO A 176 -24.05 -2.44 5.42
C PRO A 176 -23.19 -2.43 6.69
N ARG A 177 -23.26 -3.52 7.47
CA ARG A 177 -22.49 -3.74 8.68
C ARG A 177 -21.90 -5.14 8.68
N ILE A 178 -20.61 -5.25 8.94
CA ILE A 178 -19.87 -6.52 8.93
C ILE A 178 -19.14 -6.67 10.25
N HIS A 179 -19.41 -7.75 10.98
CA HIS A 179 -18.66 -8.08 12.18
C HIS A 179 -17.27 -8.60 11.83
N VAL A 180 -16.23 -8.04 12.44
CA VAL A 180 -14.83 -8.46 12.23
C VAL A 180 -14.44 -9.49 13.28
N GLN A 181 -14.40 -9.07 14.54
CA GLN A 181 -14.06 -9.93 15.68
C GLN A 181 -14.50 -9.30 17.00
N ARG A 182 -14.44 -10.10 18.07
CA ARG A 182 -14.42 -9.59 19.44
C ARG A 182 -12.99 -9.25 19.85
N SER A 183 -12.84 -8.17 20.61
CA SER A 183 -11.57 -7.63 21.08
C SER A 183 -11.63 -7.39 22.59
N PRO A 184 -10.57 -7.74 23.35
CA PRO A 184 -10.46 -7.34 24.75
C PRO A 184 -10.13 -5.85 24.88
N GLU A 185 -9.56 -5.24 23.84
CA GLU A 185 -9.25 -3.81 23.78
C GLU A 185 -10.42 -3.00 23.24
N VAL A 186 -10.68 -1.85 23.88
CA VAL A 186 -11.66 -0.86 23.43
C VAL A 186 -11.26 -0.21 22.11
N ARG A 187 -9.96 -0.06 21.84
CA ARG A 187 -9.44 0.64 20.67
C ARG A 187 -8.22 -0.09 20.10
N PRO A 188 -8.41 -1.30 19.55
CA PRO A 188 -7.31 -2.01 18.90
C PRO A 188 -6.76 -1.15 17.76
N TRP A 189 -5.49 -1.32 17.41
CA TRP A 189 -4.98 -0.65 16.23
C TRP A 189 -5.45 -1.39 14.97
N VAL A 190 -6.00 -0.64 14.02
CA VAL A 190 -6.52 -1.20 12.78
C VAL A 190 -5.83 -0.50 11.62
N VAL A 191 -5.38 -1.26 10.63
CA VAL A 191 -4.95 -0.73 9.33
C VAL A 191 -5.78 -1.38 8.25
N SER A 192 -6.34 -0.57 7.34
CA SER A 192 -7.20 -1.08 6.28
C SER A 192 -6.88 -0.46 4.92
N ARG A 193 -7.10 -1.23 3.86
CA ARG A 193 -7.06 -0.81 2.45
C ARG A 193 -8.18 -1.49 1.68
N ILE A 194 -8.63 -0.83 0.63
CA ILE A 194 -9.71 -1.30 -0.23
C ILE A 194 -9.32 -1.10 -1.70
N VAL A 195 -9.52 -2.13 -2.51
CA VAL A 195 -9.33 -2.10 -3.97
C VAL A 195 -10.37 -3.00 -4.61
N GLY A 196 -11.18 -2.44 -5.52
CA GLY A 196 -12.33 -3.15 -6.07
C GLY A 196 -13.21 -3.70 -4.96
N ASP A 197 -13.52 -5.00 -5.06
CA ASP A 197 -14.38 -5.69 -4.09
C ASP A 197 -13.63 -6.17 -2.83
N ASN A 198 -12.29 -6.05 -2.82
CA ASN A 198 -11.43 -6.56 -1.76
C ASN A 198 -11.18 -5.49 -0.68
N LEU A 199 -11.64 -5.76 0.55
CA LEU A 199 -11.31 -5.00 1.74
C LEU A 199 -10.34 -5.81 2.61
N ALA A 200 -9.10 -5.36 2.72
CA ALA A 200 -8.09 -5.97 3.58
C ALA A 200 -7.90 -5.14 4.85
N LEU A 201 -7.81 -5.79 5.99
CA LEU A 201 -7.57 -5.13 7.28
C LEU A 201 -6.66 -5.96 8.18
N ILE A 202 -5.76 -5.30 8.88
CA ILE A 202 -4.99 -5.85 10.01
C ILE A 202 -5.61 -5.31 11.29
N VAL A 203 -5.87 -6.18 12.24
CA VAL A 203 -6.18 -5.82 13.62
C VAL A 203 -5.04 -6.30 14.50
N HIS A 204 -4.40 -5.38 15.20
CA HIS A 204 -3.35 -5.71 16.16
C HIS A 204 -3.61 -5.08 17.52
N SER A 205 -2.98 -5.70 18.52
CA SER A 205 -3.11 -5.35 19.91
C SER A 205 -2.10 -4.29 20.31
N ASN A 206 -2.53 -3.22 20.97
CA ASN A 206 -1.61 -2.19 21.45
C ASN A 206 -0.78 -2.67 22.65
N ASP A 207 -1.32 -3.58 23.46
CA ASP A 207 -0.71 -4.09 24.69
C ASP A 207 -0.27 -5.56 24.61
N GLY A 208 -0.45 -6.19 23.45
CA GLY A 208 -0.13 -7.59 23.20
C GLY A 208 -1.13 -8.59 23.81
N THR A 209 -2.34 -8.14 24.17
CA THR A 209 -3.41 -9.01 24.68
C THR A 209 -3.93 -10.04 23.69
N PHE A 210 -3.74 -9.82 22.38
CA PHE A 210 -4.09 -10.82 21.35
C PHE A 210 -3.14 -10.78 20.14
N SER A 211 -3.12 -11.88 19.39
CA SER A 211 -2.31 -12.03 18.19
C SER A 211 -2.76 -11.13 17.04
N ASP A 212 -1.83 -10.57 16.28
CA ASP A 212 -2.13 -9.84 15.04
C ASP A 212 -2.90 -10.72 14.06
N LYS A 213 -3.93 -10.14 13.46
CA LYS A 213 -4.75 -10.84 12.47
C LYS A 213 -4.92 -10.03 11.21
N LEU A 214 -4.65 -10.69 10.08
CA LEU A 214 -5.00 -10.20 8.75
C LEU A 214 -6.38 -10.76 8.38
N PHE A 215 -7.29 -9.89 8.01
CA PHE A 215 -8.60 -10.24 7.47
C PHE A 215 -8.75 -9.72 6.05
N ILE A 216 -9.43 -10.50 5.22
CA ILE A 216 -9.78 -10.11 3.85
C ILE A 216 -11.28 -10.35 3.68
N PHE A 217 -12.00 -9.32 3.28
CA PHE A 217 -13.43 -9.34 3.05
C PHE A 217 -13.75 -8.99 1.60
N ASP A 218 -14.80 -9.62 1.09
CA ASP A 218 -15.56 -9.12 -0.04
C ASP A 218 -16.61 -8.15 0.52
N TRP A 219 -16.37 -6.84 0.38
CA TRP A 219 -17.18 -5.84 1.08
C TRP A 219 -18.60 -5.73 0.52
N ARG A 220 -18.80 -6.05 -0.76
CA ARG A 220 -20.13 -6.03 -1.39
C ARG A 220 -21.02 -7.11 -0.82
N THR A 221 -20.49 -8.32 -0.69
CA THR A 221 -21.25 -9.46 -0.15
C THR A 221 -21.22 -9.53 1.38
N GLY A 222 -20.26 -8.85 2.02
CA GLY A 222 -20.01 -8.94 3.45
C GLY A 222 -19.28 -10.22 3.86
N ARG A 223 -18.76 -11.00 2.90
CA ARG A 223 -18.15 -12.31 3.16
C ARG A 223 -16.70 -12.17 3.59
N LYS A 224 -16.35 -12.76 4.72
CA LYS A 224 -14.96 -12.98 5.15
C LYS A 224 -14.34 -14.05 4.25
N LEU A 225 -13.30 -13.68 3.50
CA LEU A 225 -12.57 -14.55 2.58
C LEU A 225 -11.35 -15.20 3.25
N LEU A 226 -10.71 -14.49 4.18
CA LEU A 226 -9.55 -14.96 4.93
C LEU A 226 -9.56 -14.37 6.34
N GLN A 227 -9.16 -15.18 7.31
CA GLN A 227 -8.62 -14.76 8.59
C GLN A 227 -7.27 -15.47 8.80
N HIS A 228 -6.19 -14.71 8.81
CA HIS A 228 -4.85 -15.24 9.07
C HIS A 228 -4.36 -14.70 10.41
N GLU A 229 -3.93 -15.61 11.28
CA GLU A 229 -3.33 -15.26 12.58
C GLU A 229 -1.82 -15.38 12.49
N ALA A 230 -1.15 -14.26 12.71
CA ALA A 230 0.29 -14.20 12.63
C ALA A 230 0.96 -14.67 13.93
N THR A 231 2.19 -15.15 13.80
CA THR A 231 3.04 -15.46 14.95
C THR A 231 3.76 -14.21 15.42
N GLU A 232 3.72 -13.92 16.72
CA GLU A 232 4.55 -12.88 17.37
C GLU A 232 4.25 -11.43 16.98
N ASN A 233 3.00 -11.13 16.57
CA ASN A 233 2.50 -9.78 16.28
C ASN A 233 3.34 -8.97 15.27
N PRO A 234 3.51 -9.45 14.03
CA PRO A 234 4.46 -8.88 13.09
C PRO A 234 3.88 -7.79 12.17
N TYR A 235 2.59 -7.48 12.23
CA TYR A 235 1.90 -6.74 11.18
C TYR A 235 1.59 -5.30 11.57
N SER A 236 2.33 -4.37 10.97
CA SER A 236 2.12 -2.93 11.12
C SER A 236 1.35 -2.27 9.97
N SER A 237 1.28 -2.90 8.78
CA SER A 237 0.66 -2.28 7.61
C SER A 237 0.37 -3.27 6.47
N LEU A 238 -0.32 -2.80 5.44
CA LEU A 238 -0.56 -3.54 4.19
C LEU A 238 -0.74 -2.58 3.01
N VAL A 239 -0.47 -3.06 1.79
CA VAL A 239 -0.69 -2.31 0.53
C VAL A 239 -1.02 -3.25 -0.61
N PHE A 240 -1.92 -2.83 -1.51
CA PHE A 240 -2.18 -3.56 -2.75
C PHE A 240 -1.10 -3.24 -3.80
N VAL A 241 -0.49 -4.29 -4.35
CA VAL A 241 0.44 -4.20 -5.50
C VAL A 241 -0.35 -4.23 -6.80
N SER A 242 -1.41 -5.03 -6.83
CA SER A 242 -2.43 -5.06 -7.88
C SER A 242 -3.78 -5.37 -7.21
N PRO A 243 -4.92 -5.31 -7.94
CA PRO A 243 -6.21 -5.68 -7.36
C PRO A 243 -6.29 -7.11 -6.80
N GLU A 244 -5.37 -7.99 -7.22
CA GLU A 244 -5.33 -9.41 -6.85
C GLU A 244 -4.15 -9.77 -5.92
N LEU A 245 -3.23 -8.83 -5.68
CA LEU A 245 -2.00 -9.07 -4.91
C LEU A 245 -1.87 -8.06 -3.77
N LEU A 246 -1.83 -8.60 -2.55
CA LEU A 246 -1.62 -7.85 -1.33
C LEU A 246 -0.19 -8.09 -0.81
N LEU A 247 0.50 -7.00 -0.46
CA LEU A 247 1.82 -7.03 0.18
C LEU A 247 1.65 -6.68 1.65
N VAL A 248 2.14 -7.57 2.53
CA VAL A 248 2.07 -7.39 3.99
C VAL A 248 3.49 -7.49 4.56
N PRO A 249 4.08 -6.39 5.04
CA PRO A 249 5.36 -6.43 5.73
C PRO A 249 5.25 -7.18 7.06
N ASN A 250 6.22 -8.04 7.36
CA ASN A 250 6.35 -8.80 8.60
C ASN A 250 7.60 -8.31 9.34
N CYS A 251 7.44 -7.57 10.44
CA CYS A 251 8.55 -6.92 11.16
C CYS A 251 9.43 -7.91 11.94
N VAL A 252 8.84 -9.00 12.45
CA VAL A 252 9.55 -10.04 13.19
C VAL A 252 10.46 -10.83 12.26
N LEU A 253 9.93 -11.25 11.11
CA LEU A 253 10.65 -12.09 10.15
C LEU A 253 11.41 -11.29 9.09
N SER A 254 11.37 -9.95 9.16
CA SER A 254 12.07 -9.02 8.25
C SER A 254 11.86 -9.36 6.77
N HIS A 255 10.61 -9.55 6.36
CA HIS A 255 10.26 -9.83 4.96
C HIS A 255 8.88 -9.28 4.58
N PHE A 256 8.59 -9.33 3.28
CA PHE A 256 7.26 -9.05 2.75
C PHE A 256 6.54 -10.34 2.39
N GLU A 257 5.35 -10.52 2.93
CA GLU A 257 4.44 -11.58 2.55
C GLU A 257 3.60 -11.12 1.36
N VAL A 258 3.58 -11.92 0.30
CA VAL A 258 2.76 -11.67 -0.88
C VAL A 258 1.58 -12.62 -0.87
N TRP A 259 0.39 -12.05 -0.76
CA TRP A 259 -0.88 -12.76 -0.71
C TRP A 259 -1.62 -12.61 -2.03
N GLN A 260 -1.99 -13.73 -2.63
CA GLN A 260 -2.86 -13.79 -3.80
C GLN A 260 -4.30 -13.94 -3.33
N LEU A 261 -5.18 -13.05 -3.80
CA LEU A 261 -6.59 -13.01 -3.37
C LEU A 261 -7.48 -13.95 -4.20
N HIS A 262 -6.99 -14.38 -5.36
CA HIS A 262 -7.63 -15.33 -6.26
C HIS A 262 -6.65 -16.44 -6.66
N PRO A 263 -7.01 -17.73 -6.58
CA PRO A 263 -8.34 -18.28 -6.28
C PRO A 263 -8.78 -18.08 -4.82
N LYS A 264 -10.07 -18.27 -4.53
CA LYS A 264 -10.62 -18.23 -3.15
C LYS A 264 -10.48 -19.64 -2.52
N PRO A 265 -9.99 -19.76 -1.27
CA PRO A 265 -9.60 -18.68 -0.37
C PRO A 265 -8.23 -18.07 -0.73
N PRO A 266 -7.98 -16.81 -0.33
CA PRO A 266 -6.67 -16.18 -0.49
C PRO A 266 -5.52 -17.01 0.11
N ILE A 267 -4.38 -17.02 -0.58
CA ILE A 267 -3.19 -17.79 -0.19
C ILE A 267 -1.93 -16.93 -0.23
N GLN A 268 -0.98 -17.22 0.64
CA GLN A 268 0.37 -16.65 0.53
C GLN A 268 1.16 -17.42 -0.53
N ILE A 269 1.73 -16.68 -1.49
CA ILE A 269 2.43 -17.26 -2.66
C ILE A 269 3.94 -16.99 -2.66
N LEU A 270 4.40 -16.00 -1.90
CA LEU A 270 5.80 -15.57 -1.90
C LEU A 270 6.16 -14.88 -0.58
N SER A 271 7.44 -14.99 -0.19
CA SER A 271 8.07 -14.20 0.87
C SER A 271 9.32 -13.53 0.30
N LEU A 272 9.37 -12.20 0.34
CA LEU A 272 10.48 -11.40 -0.18
C LEU A 272 11.30 -10.83 1.00
N GLN A 273 12.51 -11.33 1.23
CA GLN A 273 13.34 -10.90 2.37
C GLN A 273 13.86 -9.48 2.20
N THR A 274 13.89 -8.70 3.28
CA THR A 274 14.67 -7.46 3.34
C THR A 274 16.15 -7.76 3.52
N PRO A 275 17.05 -6.75 3.43
CA PRO A 275 18.42 -6.95 3.86
C PRO A 275 18.47 -7.42 5.31
N ALA A 276 19.43 -8.30 5.61
CA ALA A 276 19.62 -8.84 6.95
C ALA A 276 20.02 -7.72 7.94
N VAL A 277 19.20 -7.51 8.96
CA VAL A 277 19.44 -6.51 10.01
C VAL A 277 20.53 -6.99 10.96
N SER A 278 21.44 -6.09 11.34
CA SER A 278 22.50 -6.40 12.30
C SER A 278 21.93 -6.72 13.69
N PRO A 279 22.52 -7.65 14.46
CA PRO A 279 21.99 -8.08 15.77
C PRO A 279 21.81 -6.96 16.82
N GLU A 280 22.46 -5.82 16.62
CA GLU A 280 22.37 -4.64 17.50
C GLU A 280 21.09 -3.80 17.30
N TYR A 281 20.32 -4.13 16.26
CA TYR A 281 19.12 -3.42 15.87
C TYR A 281 17.92 -4.36 15.87
N SER A 282 16.76 -3.82 16.22
CA SER A 282 15.47 -4.52 16.09
C SER A 282 14.48 -3.64 15.36
N ILE A 283 13.78 -4.20 14.37
CA ILE A 283 12.67 -3.53 13.71
C ILE A 283 11.47 -3.57 14.65
N PHE A 284 10.91 -2.40 14.96
CA PHE A 284 9.71 -2.31 15.80
C PHE A 284 8.52 -1.68 15.07
N ASP A 285 8.73 -1.14 13.87
CA ASP A 285 7.67 -0.66 12.98
C ASP A 285 8.09 -0.89 11.52
N PHE A 286 7.19 -1.45 10.72
CA PHE A 286 7.43 -1.82 9.33
C PHE A 286 6.22 -1.42 8.46
N GLY A 287 6.05 -0.11 8.28
CA GLY A 287 4.89 0.48 7.61
C GLY A 287 5.00 0.44 6.09
N CYS A 288 3.90 0.38 5.36
CA CYS A 288 3.90 0.56 3.90
C CYS A 288 2.78 1.47 3.41
N TYR A 289 3.05 2.18 2.33
CA TYR A 289 2.12 3.12 1.71
C TYR A 289 2.37 3.22 0.20
N GLY A 290 1.32 3.35 -0.59
CA GLY A 290 1.46 3.49 -2.04
C GLY A 290 0.15 3.99 -2.65
N GLU A 291 0.08 5.28 -2.95
CA GLU A 291 -1.04 5.89 -3.66
C GLU A 291 -0.59 6.33 -5.07
N PRO A 292 -1.48 6.35 -6.08
CA PRO A 292 -2.88 5.93 -5.99
C PRO A 292 -3.02 4.41 -5.86
N ASN A 293 -4.12 3.93 -5.28
CA ASN A 293 -4.43 2.50 -5.27
C ASN A 293 -4.69 1.95 -6.69
N PRO A 294 -4.39 0.66 -6.97
CA PRO A 294 -4.84 -0.01 -8.18
C PRO A 294 -6.37 -0.03 -8.29
N PHE A 295 -6.91 -0.19 -9.51
CA PHE A 295 -8.35 -0.29 -9.76
C PHE A 295 -8.69 -1.63 -10.40
N LEU A 296 -9.83 -2.25 -10.03
CA LEU A 296 -10.22 -3.58 -10.52
C LEU A 296 -11.05 -3.52 -11.82
N HIS A 297 -11.99 -2.57 -11.93
CA HIS A 297 -13.02 -2.58 -12.98
C HIS A 297 -13.21 -1.25 -13.72
N SER A 298 -12.11 -0.63 -14.14
CA SER A 298 -12.01 0.60 -14.94
C SER A 298 -12.12 1.93 -14.18
N MET A 299 -11.75 3.01 -14.88
CA MET A 299 -11.31 4.32 -14.35
C MET A 299 -12.30 4.96 -13.35
N PRO A 300 -11.81 5.74 -12.37
CA PRO A 300 -12.64 6.54 -11.46
C PRO A 300 -13.78 7.28 -12.16
N TYR A 301 -15.02 6.99 -11.77
CA TYR A 301 -16.22 7.58 -12.40
C TYR A 301 -16.40 9.08 -12.09
N LEU A 302 -15.64 9.64 -11.14
CA LEU A 302 -16.03 10.88 -10.46
C LEU A 302 -14.98 12.01 -10.52
N SER A 303 -13.82 11.81 -11.14
CA SER A 303 -12.81 12.88 -11.19
C SER A 303 -13.06 13.83 -12.37
N PRO A 304 -13.20 15.16 -12.15
CA PRO A 304 -13.32 16.14 -13.24
C PRO A 304 -11.97 16.45 -13.93
N ARG A 305 -10.90 15.73 -13.58
CA ARG A 305 -9.53 16.01 -14.06
C ARG A 305 -9.25 15.34 -15.39
N PRO A 306 -8.46 15.95 -16.31
CA PRO A 306 -8.18 15.38 -17.63
C PRO A 306 -7.27 14.15 -17.63
N PHE A 307 -6.54 13.90 -16.54
CA PHE A 307 -5.65 12.76 -16.36
C PHE A 307 -5.40 12.52 -14.88
N PHE A 308 -4.85 11.36 -14.54
CA PHE A 308 -4.42 11.05 -13.17
C PHE A 308 -3.16 10.20 -13.12
N SER A 309 -2.43 10.25 -12.01
CA SER A 309 -1.26 9.39 -11.76
C SER A 309 -1.59 7.91 -12.01
N SER A 310 -0.74 7.21 -12.76
CA SER A 310 -0.91 5.78 -13.00
C SER A 310 -0.60 4.99 -11.72
N PRO A 311 -1.55 4.18 -11.21
CA PRO A 311 -1.26 3.27 -10.10
C PRO A 311 -0.15 2.29 -10.47
N GLU A 312 -0.19 1.72 -11.67
CA GLU A 312 0.81 0.75 -12.12
C GLU A 312 2.24 1.31 -12.10
N ASN A 313 2.43 2.53 -12.59
CA ASN A 313 3.75 3.17 -12.62
C ASN A 313 4.13 3.85 -11.29
N SER A 314 3.28 3.82 -10.27
CA SER A 314 3.53 4.49 -9.00
C SER A 314 4.64 3.81 -8.20
N ILE A 315 5.07 4.46 -7.12
CA ILE A 315 5.94 3.86 -6.13
C ILE A 315 5.12 3.26 -4.97
N ILE A 316 5.74 2.31 -4.27
CA ILE A 316 5.38 1.87 -2.94
C ILE A 316 6.53 2.27 -2.03
N ALA A 317 6.22 3.01 -0.96
CA ALA A 317 7.15 3.38 0.08
C ALA A 317 6.93 2.48 1.30
N VAL A 318 8.02 1.91 1.81
CA VAL A 318 8.02 1.08 3.01
C VAL A 318 8.94 1.72 4.03
N THR A 319 8.40 2.03 5.20
CA THR A 319 9.12 2.67 6.30
C THR A 319 9.53 1.62 7.33
N LEU A 320 10.83 1.49 7.57
CA LEU A 320 11.40 0.67 8.62
C LEU A 320 11.86 1.59 9.74
N ARG A 321 11.37 1.36 10.96
CA ARG A 321 11.91 2.00 12.17
C ARG A 321 12.56 0.96 13.04
N MET A 322 13.77 1.29 13.45
CA MET A 322 14.66 0.40 14.18
C MET A 322 15.08 1.07 15.47
N SER A 323 15.08 0.29 16.54
CA SER A 323 15.69 0.65 17.81
C SER A 323 17.05 -0.03 17.91
N SER A 324 17.96 0.61 18.64
CA SER A 324 19.26 0.02 19.01
C SER A 324 19.44 0.12 20.51
N ASN A 325 20.19 -0.81 21.09
CA ASN A 325 20.49 -0.83 22.53
C ASN A 325 21.26 0.41 23.02
N SER A 326 21.87 1.18 22.11
CA SER A 326 22.83 2.24 22.45
C SER A 326 22.40 3.66 22.06
N GLY A 327 21.24 3.88 21.42
CA GLY A 327 20.99 5.16 20.75
C GLY A 327 19.56 5.51 20.37
N ARG A 328 19.45 6.59 19.58
CA ARG A 328 18.18 7.10 19.04
C ARG A 328 17.63 6.13 17.98
N PRO A 329 16.29 6.03 17.81
CA PRO A 329 15.70 5.26 16.73
C PRO A 329 16.24 5.71 15.37
N LEU A 330 16.49 4.75 14.49
CA LEU A 330 16.84 5.00 13.09
C LEU A 330 15.66 4.63 12.21
N SER A 331 15.46 5.43 11.16
CA SER A 331 14.35 5.24 10.23
C SER A 331 14.85 5.26 8.79
N TYR A 332 14.38 4.30 8.01
CA TYR A 332 14.72 4.16 6.60
C TYR A 332 13.46 3.94 5.79
N ASN A 333 13.39 4.56 4.62
CA ASN A 333 12.36 4.32 3.64
C ASN A 333 12.93 3.54 2.46
N LEU A 334 12.39 2.34 2.25
CA LEU A 334 12.56 1.55 1.05
C LEU A 334 11.49 1.96 0.03
N ILE A 335 11.91 2.56 -1.07
CA ILE A 335 11.06 2.93 -2.19
C ILE A 335 11.19 1.89 -3.30
N MET A 336 10.07 1.38 -3.78
CA MET A 336 10.00 0.40 -4.87
C MET A 336 9.09 0.90 -5.98
N ASN A 337 9.45 0.67 -7.24
CA ASN A 337 8.49 0.87 -8.34
C ASN A 337 7.45 -0.27 -8.33
N ARG A 338 6.16 0.07 -8.32
CA ARG A 338 5.07 -0.91 -8.20
C ARG A 338 5.04 -1.88 -9.38
N ARG A 339 5.18 -1.39 -10.61
CA ARG A 339 5.22 -2.24 -11.81
C ARG A 339 6.40 -3.22 -11.74
N ALA A 340 7.58 -2.73 -11.38
CA ALA A 340 8.76 -3.58 -11.26
C ALA A 340 8.62 -4.63 -10.15
N LEU A 341 7.96 -4.29 -9.03
CA LEU A 341 7.62 -5.25 -7.98
C LEU A 341 6.63 -6.30 -8.48
N LEU A 342 5.60 -5.90 -9.23
CA LEU A 342 4.64 -6.82 -9.84
C LEU A 342 5.33 -7.79 -10.82
N ASP A 343 6.16 -7.27 -11.72
CA ASP A 343 6.93 -8.08 -12.67
C ASP A 343 7.89 -9.04 -11.94
N THR A 344 8.49 -8.59 -10.84
CA THR A 344 9.32 -9.43 -9.96
C THR A 344 8.50 -10.57 -9.36
N ILE A 345 7.35 -10.27 -8.73
CA ILE A 345 6.47 -11.30 -8.16
C ILE A 345 6.08 -12.32 -9.23
N GLN A 346 5.64 -11.87 -10.41
CA GLN A 346 5.27 -12.75 -11.53
C GLN A 346 6.43 -13.64 -12.00
N THR A 347 7.66 -13.11 -12.01
CA THR A 347 8.85 -13.88 -12.38
C THR A 347 9.09 -15.02 -11.39
N TRP A 348 9.01 -14.74 -10.08
CA TRP A 348 9.28 -15.72 -9.03
C TRP A 348 8.14 -16.72 -8.81
N THR A 349 6.92 -16.40 -9.25
CA THR A 349 5.76 -17.31 -9.17
C THR A 349 5.46 -18.03 -10.48
N SER A 350 6.24 -17.77 -11.55
CA SER A 350 6.09 -18.47 -12.83
C SER A 350 6.47 -19.95 -12.71
N PRO A 351 5.65 -20.89 -13.22
CA PRO A 351 5.94 -22.32 -13.18
C PRO A 351 7.31 -22.68 -13.77
N SER A 352 7.69 -22.03 -14.87
CA SER A 352 8.96 -22.27 -15.57
C SER A 352 10.19 -21.93 -14.74
N PHE A 353 10.06 -20.99 -13.80
CA PHE A 353 11.16 -20.55 -12.96
C PHE A 353 11.30 -21.42 -11.71
N LEU A 354 10.17 -21.87 -11.14
CA LEU A 354 10.14 -22.77 -9.99
C LEU A 354 10.83 -24.12 -10.29
N GLU A 355 10.62 -24.67 -11.50
CA GLU A 355 11.28 -25.90 -11.94
C GLU A 355 12.82 -25.78 -12.05
N GLN A 356 13.33 -24.57 -12.32
CA GLN A 356 14.77 -24.33 -12.47
C GLN A 356 15.48 -24.07 -11.13
N GLN A 357 14.75 -23.80 -10.05
CA GLN A 357 15.30 -23.19 -8.85
C GLN A 357 15.22 -24.04 -7.58
N GLU A 358 14.88 -25.33 -7.69
CA GLU A 358 14.76 -26.29 -6.58
C GLU A 358 16.01 -26.37 -5.67
N TYR A 359 17.18 -25.87 -6.10
CA TYR A 359 18.45 -26.01 -5.39
C TYR A 359 18.93 -24.78 -4.59
N LEU A 360 18.27 -23.63 -4.68
CA LEU A 360 18.84 -22.36 -4.17
C LEU A 360 17.95 -21.55 -3.20
N THR A 361 16.76 -22.05 -2.86
CA THR A 361 15.75 -21.27 -2.14
C THR A 361 15.12 -22.03 -0.99
N THR A 362 14.84 -21.30 0.09
CA THR A 362 14.13 -21.80 1.26
C THR A 362 12.63 -21.82 0.99
N TRP A 363 11.97 -22.90 1.37
CA TRP A 363 10.51 -23.03 1.27
C TRP A 363 9.87 -22.85 2.64
N LEU A 364 8.74 -22.15 2.67
CA LEU A 364 7.93 -21.93 3.87
C LEU A 364 6.58 -22.63 3.69
N THR A 365 5.94 -23.06 4.78
CA THR A 365 4.65 -23.75 4.73
C THR A 365 3.61 -23.08 5.62
N ASN A 366 2.49 -22.69 5.01
CA ASN A 366 1.26 -22.29 5.71
C ASN A 366 0.26 -23.43 5.74
N GLU A 367 -0.44 -23.59 6.85
CA GLU A 367 -1.63 -24.43 6.93
C GLU A 367 -2.87 -23.55 6.77
N VAL A 368 -3.70 -23.89 5.79
CA VAL A 368 -4.99 -23.24 5.52
C VAL A 368 -6.09 -24.25 5.80
N THR A 369 -6.89 -23.96 6.82
CA THR A 369 -8.08 -24.71 7.19
C THR A 369 -9.31 -24.02 6.62
N VAL A 370 -10.10 -24.74 5.84
CA VAL A 370 -11.34 -24.22 5.25
C VAL A 370 -12.53 -24.90 5.91
N HIS A 371 -13.39 -24.07 6.51
CA HIS A 371 -14.66 -24.47 7.08
C HIS A 371 -15.79 -24.10 6.13
N GLN A 372 -16.76 -25.00 5.95
CA GLN A 372 -18.05 -24.63 5.36
C GLN A 372 -18.98 -24.22 6.49
N ILE A 373 -19.39 -22.96 6.48
CA ILE A 373 -20.32 -22.39 7.45
C ILE A 373 -21.59 -22.03 6.69
N THR A 374 -22.73 -22.54 7.15
CA THR A 374 -24.03 -22.07 6.66
C THR A 374 -24.32 -20.73 7.31
N ASP A 375 -24.55 -19.72 6.49
CA ASP A 375 -24.93 -18.40 6.96
C ASP A 375 -26.31 -18.47 7.63
N PRO A 376 -26.43 -18.04 8.90
CA PRO A 376 -27.68 -18.14 9.63
C PRO A 376 -28.77 -17.18 9.12
N GLU A 377 -28.43 -16.13 8.38
CA GLU A 377 -29.41 -15.15 7.91
C GLU A 377 -30.02 -15.52 6.55
N ASP A 378 -29.24 -16.09 5.63
CA ASP A 378 -29.70 -16.41 4.26
C ASP A 378 -29.62 -17.90 3.88
N GLY A 379 -29.06 -18.75 4.76
CA GLY A 379 -28.92 -20.19 4.52
C GLY A 379 -27.87 -20.56 3.48
N SER A 380 -27.09 -19.60 2.96
CA SER A 380 -26.05 -19.86 1.97
C SER A 380 -24.84 -20.55 2.61
N VAL A 381 -24.20 -21.46 1.87
CA VAL A 381 -22.95 -22.11 2.33
C VAL A 381 -21.77 -21.19 2.00
N GLN A 382 -21.09 -20.72 3.03
CA GLN A 382 -19.91 -19.87 2.96
C GLN A 382 -18.64 -20.67 3.31
N LEU A 383 -17.52 -20.34 2.66
CA LEU A 383 -16.20 -20.82 3.04
C LEU A 383 -15.57 -19.81 4.00
N ASP A 384 -15.21 -20.25 5.21
CA ASP A 384 -14.39 -19.51 6.16
C ASP A 384 -12.99 -20.13 6.17
N ALA A 385 -11.99 -19.37 5.71
CA ALA A 385 -10.62 -19.83 5.65
C ALA A 385 -9.80 -19.24 6.78
N GLN A 386 -9.19 -20.12 7.56
CA GLN A 386 -8.26 -19.79 8.63
C GLN A 386 -6.86 -20.23 8.23
N SER A 387 -5.89 -19.33 8.31
CA SER A 387 -4.50 -19.62 7.96
C SER A 387 -3.58 -19.38 9.14
N LYS A 388 -2.57 -20.23 9.29
CA LYS A 388 -1.47 -20.06 10.25
C LYS A 388 -0.15 -20.52 9.64
N LEU A 389 0.94 -19.83 9.96
CA LEU A 389 2.30 -20.25 9.61
C LEU A 389 2.73 -21.40 10.51
N VAL A 390 3.17 -22.53 9.94
CA VAL A 390 3.41 -23.77 10.70
C VAL A 390 4.86 -24.25 10.69
N SER A 391 5.65 -23.98 9.64
CA SER A 391 7.05 -24.44 9.62
C SER A 391 7.94 -23.73 8.60
N THR A 392 9.22 -23.59 8.97
CA THR A 392 10.41 -23.30 8.14
C THR A 392 11.18 -24.61 7.89
N MET A 393 10.67 -25.50 7.02
CA MET A 393 11.38 -26.76 6.72
C MET A 393 12.26 -26.62 5.47
N PRO A 394 13.59 -26.88 5.55
CA PRO A 394 14.33 -27.32 4.37
C PRO A 394 13.78 -28.70 3.95
N HIS A 395 13.42 -28.85 2.69
CA HIS A 395 12.66 -30.01 2.22
C HIS A 395 13.39 -31.34 2.50
N PRO A 396 12.79 -32.30 3.25
CA PRO A 396 13.34 -33.65 3.35
C PRO A 396 12.93 -34.44 2.11
N ARG A 397 13.92 -34.75 1.27
CA ARG A 397 13.78 -35.64 0.11
C ARG A 397 13.20 -36.98 0.58
N SER A 398 12.00 -37.35 0.13
CA SER A 398 11.56 -38.75 0.11
C SER A 398 11.24 -39.14 -1.32
N SER A 399 12.26 -39.69 -1.99
CA SER A 399 12.08 -40.49 -3.18
C SER A 399 11.80 -41.92 -2.69
N PRO A 400 10.65 -42.55 -2.96
CA PRO A 400 10.53 -43.98 -2.78
C PRO A 400 11.23 -44.62 -3.98
N ARG A 401 12.47 -45.07 -3.75
CA ARG A 401 13.08 -46.10 -4.58
C ARG A 401 12.10 -47.27 -4.65
N THR A 402 11.71 -47.59 -5.88
CA THR A 402 11.10 -48.84 -6.30
C THR A 402 11.81 -50.03 -5.64
N ARG A 403 11.02 -50.86 -4.94
CA ARG A 403 11.40 -52.26 -4.70
C ARG A 403 10.15 -53.12 -4.85
N ASP A 404 10.26 -54.03 -5.81
CA ASP A 404 9.24 -54.95 -6.26
C ASP A 404 8.84 -55.98 -5.19
N SER A 405 7.52 -56.07 -4.95
CA SER A 405 6.68 -57.30 -4.84
C SER A 405 6.94 -58.36 -3.73
N PRO A 406 5.98 -59.29 -3.48
CA PRO A 406 4.53 -59.13 -3.24
C PRO A 406 3.97 -60.03 -2.08
N ALA A 407 2.68 -59.83 -1.77
CA ALA A 407 1.64 -60.87 -1.56
C ALA A 407 1.03 -61.15 -0.15
N PHE A 408 -0.32 -61.20 -0.15
CA PHE A 408 -1.29 -61.85 0.77
C PHE A 408 -1.34 -61.38 2.26
N ALA A 409 -2.47 -61.25 2.97
CA ALA A 409 -3.82 -61.79 2.82
C ALA A 409 -4.90 -60.94 3.52
N THR A 410 -6.12 -61.14 3.06
CA THR A 410 -7.45 -60.74 3.54
C THR A 410 -7.84 -61.37 4.89
N LEU A 411 -8.65 -60.69 5.72
CA LEU A 411 -9.93 -61.13 6.35
C LEU A 411 -10.34 -60.24 7.57
N PRO A 412 -11.65 -60.20 7.96
CA PRO A 412 -12.34 -58.97 8.37
C PRO A 412 -13.06 -59.13 9.76
N PRO A 413 -14.18 -58.44 10.11
CA PRO A 413 -14.39 -57.79 11.41
C PRO A 413 -15.27 -58.58 12.39
N SER A 414 -15.27 -58.19 13.68
CA SER A 414 -16.22 -58.71 14.67
C SER A 414 -16.97 -57.58 15.40
N ASN A 415 -18.29 -57.58 15.18
CA ASN A 415 -19.32 -56.79 15.86
C ASN A 415 -19.68 -57.34 17.24
N ILE A 416 -19.95 -56.45 18.21
CA ILE A 416 -20.81 -56.62 19.41
C ILE A 416 -21.36 -55.18 19.70
N SER A 417 -22.61 -54.77 19.39
CA SER A 417 -23.92 -54.97 20.07
C SER A 417 -23.90 -54.55 21.57
N ALA A 418 -24.74 -53.72 22.18
CA ALA A 418 -26.01 -53.04 21.85
C ALA A 418 -26.27 -51.87 22.83
N ASP A 419 -27.21 -51.01 22.41
CA ASP A 419 -28.19 -50.20 23.17
C ASP A 419 -27.77 -49.20 24.26
N SER A 420 -28.14 -47.94 24.02
CA SER A 420 -29.06 -47.16 24.88
C SER A 420 -29.42 -45.83 24.20
N GLY A 421 -30.70 -45.62 23.91
CA GLY A 421 -31.19 -44.46 23.18
C GLY A 421 -31.16 -43.15 23.97
N SER A 422 -30.92 -42.06 23.25
CA SER A 422 -31.61 -40.80 23.51
C SER A 422 -31.79 -40.05 22.19
N SER A 423 -33.03 -39.67 21.92
CA SER A 423 -33.44 -38.88 20.77
C SER A 423 -33.04 -37.42 21.00
N SER A 424 -32.06 -36.92 20.24
CA SER A 424 -31.95 -35.50 19.94
C SER A 424 -31.82 -35.34 18.43
N VAL A 425 -32.80 -34.67 17.84
CA VAL A 425 -32.77 -34.27 16.43
C VAL A 425 -31.69 -33.20 16.31
N SER A 426 -30.46 -33.62 16.02
CA SER A 426 -29.40 -32.73 15.56
C SER A 426 -29.55 -32.56 14.05
N SER A 427 -30.31 -31.56 13.65
CA SER A 427 -30.20 -31.00 12.30
C SER A 427 -29.10 -29.94 12.33
N GLY A 428 -27.87 -30.39 12.14
CA GLY A 428 -26.71 -29.53 11.92
C GLY A 428 -25.63 -30.33 11.22
N LEU A 429 -25.56 -30.23 9.89
CA LEU A 429 -24.49 -30.83 9.10
C LEU A 429 -23.13 -30.34 9.61
N SER A 430 -22.42 -31.18 10.36
CA SER A 430 -21.02 -30.95 10.70
C SER A 430 -20.18 -31.39 9.50
N THR A 431 -19.94 -30.46 8.57
CA THR A 431 -18.98 -30.64 7.48
C THR A 431 -17.57 -30.63 8.09
N LYS A 432 -16.85 -31.75 7.96
CA LYS A 432 -15.47 -31.86 8.44
C LYS A 432 -14.60 -30.77 7.78
N PRO A 433 -13.80 -30.01 8.54
CA PRO A 433 -12.89 -29.03 7.97
C PRO A 433 -11.88 -29.70 7.03
N SER A 434 -11.60 -29.08 5.89
CA SER A 434 -10.49 -29.47 5.02
C SER A 434 -9.26 -28.67 5.40
N ILE A 435 -8.19 -29.37 5.80
CA ILE A 435 -6.88 -28.77 6.07
C ILE A 435 -6.01 -28.99 4.84
N SER A 436 -5.46 -27.90 4.31
CA SER A 436 -4.53 -27.91 3.18
C SER A 436 -3.23 -27.24 3.59
N ARG A 437 -2.09 -27.75 3.10
CA ARG A 437 -0.77 -27.14 3.28
C ARG A 437 -0.39 -26.43 2.00
N CYS A 438 -0.06 -25.15 2.10
CA CYS A 438 0.42 -24.33 1.00
C CYS A 438 1.90 -24.00 1.25
N THR A 439 2.76 -24.48 0.35
CA THR A 439 4.19 -24.16 0.37
C THR A 439 4.46 -22.99 -0.55
N PHE A 440 5.29 -22.05 -0.11
CA PHE A 440 5.67 -20.88 -0.89
C PHE A 440 7.17 -20.59 -0.77
N LEU A 441 7.66 -19.84 -1.75
CA LEU A 441 9.08 -19.55 -1.92
C LEU A 441 9.51 -18.36 -1.04
N GLN A 442 10.69 -18.46 -0.44
CA GLN A 442 11.36 -17.31 0.19
C GLN A 442 12.53 -16.85 -0.68
N VAL A 443 12.52 -15.57 -1.07
CA VAL A 443 13.50 -14.98 -2.00
C VAL A 443 14.42 -14.01 -1.24
N PRO A 444 15.74 -14.23 -1.25
CA PRO A 444 16.71 -13.33 -0.60
C PRO A 444 16.76 -11.95 -1.24
N TRP A 445 17.01 -10.92 -0.42
CA TRP A 445 17.13 -9.51 -0.86
C TRP A 445 17.98 -9.35 -2.13
N ALA A 446 19.19 -9.91 -2.14
CA ALA A 446 20.13 -9.79 -3.25
C ALA A 446 19.61 -10.28 -4.62
N LYS A 447 18.53 -11.07 -4.65
CA LYS A 447 17.94 -11.61 -5.87
C LYS A 447 16.79 -10.77 -6.43
N TRP A 448 16.08 -10.01 -5.61
CA TRP A 448 14.87 -9.30 -6.01
C TRP A 448 14.92 -7.80 -5.73
N GLY A 449 15.58 -7.38 -4.66
CA GLY A 449 15.54 -6.02 -4.12
C GLY A 449 16.33 -5.00 -4.93
N PRO A 450 17.65 -5.17 -5.13
CA PRO A 450 18.51 -4.14 -5.70
C PRO A 450 18.01 -3.52 -7.02
N PRO A 451 17.52 -4.28 -8.02
CA PRO A 451 17.17 -3.69 -9.32
C PRO A 451 15.97 -2.72 -9.26
N ILE A 452 15.06 -2.91 -8.30
CA ILE A 452 13.75 -2.22 -8.29
C ILE A 452 13.59 -1.21 -7.16
N SER A 453 14.62 -1.04 -6.33
CA SER A 453 14.51 -0.32 -5.08
C SER A 453 15.54 0.77 -4.83
N ARG A 454 15.19 1.71 -3.96
CA ARG A 454 16.07 2.73 -3.38
C ARG A 454 15.75 2.92 -1.91
N TRP A 455 16.78 3.04 -1.10
CA TRP A 455 16.68 3.38 0.32
C TRP A 455 16.97 4.86 0.55
N LEU A 456 16.21 5.47 1.46
CA LEU A 456 16.40 6.84 1.92
C LEU A 456 16.42 6.83 3.45
N GLN A 457 17.45 7.41 4.07
CA GLN A 457 17.41 7.67 5.51
C GLN A 457 16.45 8.83 5.77
N VAL A 458 15.54 8.68 6.73
CA VAL A 458 14.53 9.70 7.05
C VAL A 458 14.53 10.05 8.54
N SER A 459 14.01 11.23 8.87
CA SER A 459 13.85 11.64 10.27
C SER A 459 12.79 10.78 10.96
N GLU A 460 12.90 10.65 12.28
CA GLU A 460 11.92 9.88 13.07
C GLU A 460 10.51 10.47 12.94
N LEU A 461 10.38 11.80 12.91
CA LEU A 461 9.10 12.46 12.72
C LEU A 461 8.48 12.12 11.36
N GLN A 462 9.25 12.20 10.26
CA GLN A 462 8.75 11.82 8.94
C GLN A 462 8.37 10.33 8.88
N ALA A 463 9.12 9.46 9.56
CA ALA A 463 8.87 8.02 9.57
C ALA A 463 7.57 7.62 10.28
N ARG A 464 7.07 8.42 11.22
CA ARG A 464 5.79 8.15 11.92
C ARG A 464 4.56 8.40 11.05
N TRP A 465 4.70 9.16 9.97
CA TRP A 465 3.58 9.60 9.14
C TRP A 465 3.64 8.94 7.77
N LEU A 466 2.62 8.14 7.47
CA LEU A 466 2.36 7.63 6.13
C LEU A 466 1.62 8.72 5.31
N GLY A 467 1.75 8.70 3.99
CA GLY A 467 1.14 9.74 3.13
C GLY A 467 2.14 10.65 2.42
N SER A 468 3.42 10.33 2.47
CA SER A 468 4.48 11.13 1.82
C SER A 468 4.76 10.70 0.38
N SER A 469 3.93 9.88 -0.25
CA SER A 469 4.10 9.49 -1.66
C SER A 469 2.79 9.54 -2.43
N HIS A 470 2.86 9.97 -3.68
CA HIS A 470 1.75 9.81 -4.63
C HIS A 470 2.29 9.67 -6.06
N GLY A 471 1.78 8.71 -6.81
CA GLY A 471 2.26 8.40 -8.15
C GLY A 471 3.75 8.00 -8.11
N GLN A 472 4.58 8.66 -8.92
CA GLN A 472 6.02 8.40 -8.99
C GLN A 472 6.87 9.26 -8.05
N ARG A 473 6.24 9.96 -7.09
CA ARG A 473 6.90 10.99 -6.30
C ARG A 473 6.81 10.71 -4.80
N TYR A 474 7.87 11.07 -4.09
CA TYR A 474 7.99 10.98 -2.64
C TYR A 474 8.44 12.32 -2.06
N VAL A 475 7.71 12.88 -1.10
CA VAL A 475 8.06 14.13 -0.42
C VAL A 475 8.77 13.86 0.90
N PHE A 476 9.75 14.68 1.22
CA PHE A 476 10.39 14.71 2.52
C PHE A 476 10.88 16.12 2.84
N SER A 477 11.17 16.37 4.10
CA SER A 477 11.75 17.62 4.56
C SER A 477 13.08 17.36 5.25
N GLU A 478 14.03 18.27 5.03
CA GLU A 478 15.32 18.28 5.71
C GLU A 478 15.45 19.57 6.53
N PRO A 479 16.10 19.53 7.71
CA PRO A 479 16.44 20.76 8.43
C PRO A 479 17.31 21.65 7.56
N ASN A 480 16.98 22.94 7.50
CA ASN A 480 17.78 23.87 6.73
C ASN A 480 19.16 24.04 7.41
N PRO A 481 20.27 23.93 6.66
CA PRO A 481 21.62 24.04 7.23
C PRO A 481 21.92 25.44 7.79
N LEU A 482 21.27 26.49 7.27
CA LEU A 482 21.44 27.89 7.69
C LEU A 482 20.51 28.26 8.86
N ASP A 483 19.27 27.75 8.86
CA ASP A 483 18.30 27.94 9.93
C ASP A 483 17.60 26.64 10.31
N ARG A 484 18.12 25.96 11.35
CA ARG A 484 17.57 24.67 11.81
C ARG A 484 16.11 24.72 12.29
N ARG A 485 15.53 25.92 12.48
CA ARG A 485 14.11 26.07 12.81
C ARG A 485 13.22 25.93 11.58
N LYS A 486 13.80 26.05 10.39
CA LYS A 486 13.10 25.89 9.13
C LYS A 486 13.51 24.60 8.44
N THR A 487 12.65 24.20 7.53
CA THR A 487 12.80 22.99 6.74
C THR A 487 12.83 23.33 5.26
N MET A 488 13.64 22.57 4.54
CA MET A 488 13.69 22.56 3.08
C MET A 488 12.82 21.41 2.60
N VAL A 489 11.76 21.74 1.86
CA VAL A 489 10.87 20.74 1.26
C VAL A 489 11.51 20.21 -0.02
N SER A 490 11.60 18.89 -0.11
CA SER A 490 12.15 18.19 -1.27
C SER A 490 11.19 17.12 -1.77
N VAL A 491 11.14 16.93 -3.09
CA VAL A 491 10.40 15.86 -3.75
C VAL A 491 11.37 15.02 -4.57
N VAL A 492 11.42 13.73 -4.26
CA VAL A 492 12.09 12.73 -5.07
C VAL A 492 11.14 12.27 -6.16
N ASP A 493 11.54 12.42 -7.42
CA ASP A 493 10.81 11.93 -8.59
C ASP A 493 11.50 10.68 -9.15
N PHE A 494 10.78 9.56 -9.13
CA PHE A 494 11.21 8.25 -9.60
C PHE A 494 10.81 7.97 -11.06
N ASN A 495 10.36 8.99 -11.79
CA ASN A 495 10.07 8.86 -13.20
C ASN A 495 11.36 8.68 -14.01
N PRO A 496 11.53 7.55 -14.72
CA PRO A 496 12.76 7.24 -15.45
C PRO A 496 13.01 8.20 -16.64
N HIS A 497 11.98 8.88 -17.14
CA HIS A 497 12.14 9.93 -18.16
C HIS A 497 12.73 11.20 -17.57
N ASN A 498 12.27 11.61 -16.38
CA ASN A 498 12.81 12.79 -15.69
C ASN A 498 14.27 12.56 -15.28
N PHE A 499 14.61 11.36 -14.81
CA PHE A 499 16.00 10.97 -14.56
C PHE A 499 16.88 11.06 -15.80
N ARG A 500 16.49 10.40 -16.90
CA ARG A 500 17.26 10.43 -18.16
C ARG A 500 17.46 11.85 -18.68
N ARG A 501 16.39 12.65 -18.70
CA ARG A 501 16.44 14.06 -19.11
C ARG A 501 17.40 14.88 -18.24
N ASN A 502 17.40 14.66 -16.92
CA ASN A 502 18.30 15.35 -16.01
C ASN A 502 19.76 14.90 -16.21
N ALA A 503 20.00 13.60 -16.38
CA ALA A 503 21.33 13.06 -16.66
C ALA A 503 21.92 13.63 -17.97
N GLU A 504 21.12 13.69 -19.04
CA GLU A 504 21.52 14.31 -20.31
C GLU A 504 21.84 15.80 -20.16
N MET A 505 21.04 16.55 -19.40
CA MET A 505 21.29 17.96 -19.12
C MET A 505 22.61 18.16 -18.37
N MET A 506 22.87 17.37 -17.33
CA MET A 506 24.12 17.43 -16.56
C MET A 506 25.34 17.03 -17.38
N ALA A 507 25.20 16.05 -18.28
CA ALA A 507 26.28 15.67 -19.19
C ALA A 507 26.65 16.83 -20.14
N ARG A 508 25.64 17.53 -20.69
CA ARG A 508 25.86 18.71 -21.56
C ARG A 508 26.56 19.86 -20.83
N LEU A 509 26.18 20.13 -19.59
CA LEU A 509 26.83 21.15 -18.76
C LEU A 509 28.29 20.80 -18.47
N ARG A 510 28.61 19.51 -18.22
CA ARG A 510 30.00 19.05 -18.01
C ARG A 510 30.84 19.12 -19.28
N SER A 511 30.24 18.92 -20.46
CA SER A 511 30.94 19.05 -21.75
C SER A 511 31.08 20.49 -22.25
N GLY A 512 30.45 21.46 -21.57
CA GLY A 512 30.12 22.79 -22.13
C GLY A 512 31.05 23.95 -21.75
N GLU A 513 32.26 23.72 -21.23
CA GLU A 513 33.27 24.79 -21.00
C GLU A 513 34.51 24.65 -21.90
N GLY A 514 34.39 23.95 -23.03
CA GLY A 514 35.45 23.75 -24.01
C GLY A 514 35.04 24.16 -25.42
N GLU A 515 34.50 25.36 -25.63
CA GLU A 515 34.50 25.95 -26.98
C GLU A 515 35.93 26.32 -27.36
N GLY A 516 36.63 25.35 -27.95
CA GLY A 516 37.98 25.54 -28.47
C GLY A 516 38.74 24.28 -28.83
N SER A 517 38.15 23.35 -29.58
CA SER A 517 38.87 22.76 -30.73
C SER A 517 37.98 21.76 -31.48
N SER A 518 37.97 21.95 -32.79
CA SER A 518 37.50 21.05 -33.83
C SER A 518 38.07 19.63 -33.71
N GLY A 519 37.21 18.65 -34.01
CA GLY A 519 37.61 17.41 -34.70
C GLY A 519 37.81 16.16 -33.85
N ASN A 520 36.79 15.32 -33.75
CA ASN A 520 36.70 14.06 -34.52
C ASN A 520 35.51 13.21 -34.06
N ASN A 521 34.67 12.86 -35.03
CA ASN A 521 33.64 11.84 -34.90
C ASN A 521 34.31 10.47 -34.76
N GLU A 522 34.41 9.96 -33.53
CA GLU A 522 34.40 8.52 -33.32
C GLU A 522 33.09 8.16 -32.62
N GLU A 523 32.24 7.45 -33.38
CA GLU A 523 31.11 6.66 -32.89
C GLU A 523 31.64 5.65 -31.88
N SER A 524 31.80 6.05 -30.63
CA SER A 524 31.93 5.11 -29.52
C SER A 524 30.58 4.43 -29.36
N ASN A 525 30.51 3.24 -29.94
CA ASN A 525 29.47 2.26 -29.77
C ASN A 525 29.30 2.03 -28.25
N GLY A 526 28.28 2.69 -27.68
CA GLY A 526 27.97 2.67 -26.26
C GLY A 526 27.53 1.28 -25.83
N LYS A 527 28.51 0.38 -25.61
CA LYS A 527 28.32 -0.75 -24.71
C LYS A 527 27.85 -0.14 -23.41
N ALA A 528 26.59 -0.39 -23.06
CA ALA A 528 26.05 -0.13 -21.74
C ALA A 528 27.03 -0.74 -20.74
N LYS A 529 27.91 0.09 -20.16
CA LYS A 529 28.62 -0.27 -18.93
C LYS A 529 27.49 -0.65 -17.99
N GLY A 530 27.49 -1.91 -17.53
CA GLY A 530 26.46 -2.41 -16.63
C GLY A 530 26.22 -1.35 -15.57
N GLU A 531 24.97 -0.88 -15.46
CA GLU A 531 24.63 0.21 -14.55
C GLU A 531 25.05 -0.22 -13.14
N GLU A 532 26.08 0.42 -12.62
CA GLU A 532 26.59 0.11 -11.29
C GLU A 532 25.53 0.52 -10.26
N PHE A 533 25.14 -0.43 -9.41
CA PHE A 533 24.20 -0.16 -8.33
C PHE A 533 24.84 0.75 -7.29
N GLU A 534 24.06 1.70 -6.77
CA GLU A 534 24.50 2.54 -5.66
C GLU A 534 24.46 1.73 -4.36
N ILE A 535 25.47 1.88 -3.49
CA ILE A 535 25.50 1.22 -2.19
C ILE A 535 24.97 2.19 -1.13
N LEU A 536 24.04 1.74 -0.29
CA LEU A 536 23.52 2.51 0.84
C LEU A 536 24.57 2.59 1.95
N ASP A 537 24.95 3.80 2.36
CA ASP A 537 25.66 4.00 3.63
C ASP A 537 24.66 3.84 4.80
N HIS A 538 24.53 2.60 5.27
CA HIS A 538 23.64 2.25 6.38
C HIS A 538 24.34 2.24 7.74
N LYS A 539 25.61 2.65 7.84
CA LYS A 539 26.35 2.77 9.12
C LYS A 539 26.28 1.53 10.02
N GLY A 540 26.31 0.33 9.43
CA GLY A 540 26.25 -0.94 10.16
C GLY A 540 24.85 -1.43 10.56
N VAL A 541 23.78 -0.72 10.18
CA VAL A 541 22.39 -1.17 10.46
C VAL A 541 22.06 -2.51 9.82
N PHE A 542 22.50 -2.72 8.58
CA PHE A 542 22.41 -4.00 7.91
C PHE A 542 23.74 -4.75 8.01
N SER A 543 23.66 -6.08 8.05
CA SER A 543 24.80 -6.99 8.14
C SER A 543 25.42 -7.33 6.79
N GLU A 544 24.77 -6.91 5.70
CA GLU A 544 25.21 -7.07 4.32
C GLU A 544 25.21 -5.74 3.57
N GLU A 545 25.98 -5.64 2.49
CA GLU A 545 25.96 -4.47 1.61
C GLU A 545 24.59 -4.34 0.93
N VAL A 546 24.00 -3.14 1.03
CA VAL A 546 22.67 -2.88 0.47
C VAL A 546 22.79 -2.09 -0.83
N TYR A 547 22.59 -2.79 -1.94
CA TYR A 547 22.60 -2.23 -3.29
C TYR A 547 21.25 -1.64 -3.70
N MET A 548 21.26 -0.56 -4.49
CA MET A 548 20.11 0.21 -4.93
C MET A 548 20.21 0.57 -6.42
N GLY A 549 19.23 0.12 -7.20
CA GLY A 549 19.15 0.33 -8.65
C GLY A 549 18.12 1.37 -9.07
N LEU A 550 17.12 1.65 -8.23
CA LEU A 550 16.07 2.61 -8.60
C LEU A 550 16.64 4.04 -8.61
N LYS A 551 16.71 4.63 -9.80
CA LYS A 551 17.21 6.00 -10.01
C LYS A 551 16.11 7.03 -9.78
N CYS A 552 16.52 8.25 -9.41
CA CYS A 552 15.59 9.34 -9.15
C CYS A 552 16.21 10.72 -9.40
N VAL A 553 15.37 11.75 -9.43
CA VAL A 553 15.77 13.16 -9.41
C VAL A 553 15.19 13.81 -8.16
N VAL A 554 15.95 14.71 -7.53
CA VAL A 554 15.48 15.45 -6.35
C VAL A 554 15.19 16.89 -6.76
N HIS A 555 13.94 17.31 -6.59
CA HIS A 555 13.49 18.69 -6.73
C HIS A 555 13.40 19.34 -5.35
N ARG A 556 13.93 20.56 -5.20
CA ARG A 556 13.90 21.31 -3.94
C ARG A 556 13.05 22.54 -4.10
N ALA A 557 12.20 22.81 -3.12
CA ALA A 557 11.41 24.02 -3.09
C ALA A 557 12.36 25.22 -2.93
N PRO A 558 12.09 26.35 -3.59
CA PRO A 558 12.93 27.55 -3.46
C PRO A 558 12.76 28.23 -2.11
N ASP A 559 11.59 28.05 -1.49
CA ASP A 559 11.21 28.69 -0.23
C ASP A 559 11.48 27.76 0.96
N GLU A 560 11.62 28.37 2.13
CA GLU A 560 11.81 27.68 3.41
C GLU A 560 10.48 27.64 4.18
N TYR A 561 10.20 26.51 4.82
CA TYR A 561 8.94 26.30 5.52
C TYR A 561 9.14 25.87 6.96
N ASP A 562 8.19 26.19 7.83
CA ASP A 562 8.15 25.71 9.21
C ASP A 562 7.10 24.58 9.31
N PHE A 563 7.43 23.41 8.77
CA PHE A 563 6.60 22.22 8.84
C PHE A 563 7.31 21.14 9.64
N ASP A 564 6.56 20.40 10.44
CA ASP A 564 7.09 19.25 11.18
C ASP A 564 6.93 17.95 10.36
N VAL A 565 5.90 17.89 9.51
CA VAL A 565 5.58 16.73 8.65
C VAL A 565 5.12 17.19 7.28
N MET A 566 5.47 16.41 6.25
CA MET A 566 5.00 16.60 4.88
C MET A 566 4.20 15.39 4.39
N LEU A 567 3.00 15.66 3.88
CA LEU A 567 2.19 14.72 3.10
C LEU A 567 2.05 15.22 1.67
N MET A 568 1.65 14.36 0.75
CA MET A 568 1.37 14.76 -0.62
C MET A 568 0.17 14.02 -1.22
N ASP A 569 -0.52 14.70 -2.10
CA ASP A 569 -1.45 14.09 -3.05
C ASP A 569 -0.97 14.34 -4.49
N GLU A 570 -1.85 14.08 -5.45
CA GLU A 570 -1.54 14.24 -6.87
C GLU A 570 -1.06 15.64 -7.29
N GLN A 571 -1.60 16.69 -6.68
CA GLN A 571 -1.43 18.08 -7.11
C GLN A 571 -0.88 18.97 -5.99
N ARG A 572 -0.78 18.47 -4.76
CA ARG A 572 -0.56 19.28 -3.57
C ARG A 572 0.49 18.67 -2.67
N LEU A 573 1.22 19.53 -1.99
CA LEU A 573 1.94 19.20 -0.77
C LEU A 573 1.18 19.74 0.42
N LEU A 574 1.08 18.95 1.49
CA LEU A 574 0.46 19.34 2.74
C LEU A 574 1.55 19.44 3.80
N GLY A 575 1.86 20.66 4.19
CA GLY A 575 2.75 20.94 5.30
C GLY A 575 1.95 20.98 6.60
N VAL A 576 2.28 20.09 7.54
CA VAL A 576 1.62 20.01 8.84
C VAL A 576 2.56 20.57 9.90
N LYS A 577 2.08 21.56 10.63
CA LYS A 577 2.74 22.02 11.87
C LYS A 577 2.14 21.27 13.05
N LEU A 578 2.99 20.73 13.90
CA LEU A 578 2.64 20.02 15.12
C LEU A 578 2.90 20.91 16.34
N ASN A 579 2.01 20.84 17.32
CA ASN A 579 2.22 21.50 18.61
C ASN A 579 3.12 20.66 19.54
N ARG A 580 3.33 21.13 20.78
CA ARG A 580 4.15 20.43 21.80
C ARG A 580 3.66 19.03 22.18
N HIS A 581 2.41 18.69 21.87
CA HIS A 581 1.80 17.37 22.11
C HIS A 581 1.72 16.53 20.83
N GLU A 582 2.41 16.93 19.76
CA GLU A 582 2.40 16.28 18.44
C GLU A 582 1.01 16.29 17.77
N TRP A 583 0.15 17.27 18.06
CA TRP A 583 -1.15 17.41 17.40
C TRP A 583 -1.08 18.45 16.29
N GLU A 584 -1.90 18.27 15.24
CA GLU A 584 -1.96 19.21 14.12
C GLU A 584 -2.39 20.61 14.60
N GLU A 585 -1.46 21.56 14.53
CA GLU A 585 -1.68 22.95 14.85
C GLU A 585 -2.25 23.71 13.64
N SER A 586 -1.69 23.45 12.46
CA SER A 586 -2.17 24.00 11.20
C SER A 586 -1.76 23.11 10.03
N ILE A 587 -2.57 23.12 8.98
CA ILE A 587 -2.28 22.41 7.74
C ILE A 587 -2.20 23.46 6.63
N LYS A 588 -1.02 23.58 6.03
CA LYS A 588 -0.78 24.44 4.87
C LYS A 588 -0.79 23.60 3.61
N VAL A 589 -1.68 23.95 2.69
CA VAL A 589 -1.81 23.36 1.37
C VAL A 589 -0.97 24.17 0.39
N LEU A 590 -0.01 23.51 -0.25
CA LEU A 590 0.79 24.06 -1.34
C LEU A 590 0.29 23.42 -2.64
N TYR A 591 -0.49 24.15 -3.43
CA TYR A 591 -0.96 23.62 -4.72
C TYR A 591 0.14 23.76 -5.77
N ILE A 592 0.63 22.63 -6.28
CA ILE A 592 1.72 22.56 -7.24
C ILE A 592 1.18 22.56 -8.67
N GLY A 593 0.22 21.70 -9.02
CA GLY A 593 -0.29 21.61 -10.40
C GLY A 593 -1.04 20.35 -10.71
#